data_AF-A0A1S3QXD8-F1
#
_entry.id   AF-A0A1S3QXD8-F1
#
_cell.length_a   1.000
_cell.length_b   1.000
_cell.length_c   1.000
_cell.angle_alpha   90.00
_cell.angle_beta   90.00
_cell.angle_gamma   90.00
#
_symmetry.space_group_name_H-M   'P 1'
#
loop_
_entity.id
_entity.type
_entity.pdbx_description
1 polymer ?
#
loop_
_entity_poly.entity_id
_entity_poly.type
_entity_poly.pdbx_seq_one_letter_code
_entity_poly.pdbx_strand_id
1 'polypeptide(L)'
;MSLLKAAVCVFSLDSDSGISPGRVSYASSKSSSISDDSYGCLAWNIPALELMALYVAAAMHDYDHPGRTNAFLVATNAAQAVLYNDRSVLENHHAASAWSLYLSRPEFNFLANLDHVEFKRFRFLVIEAILATDLKKHFDFLAEFNSKVNDVNSPGIDWTNENDRLLVCQVCIKLADINGPAKGRDLHLKWTEGIVNEFYEQGDEEATLGLPISPFMDRSSPQLAKLQESFITHIVGPLCNSYDAAGLLPGYWIDEERSEDEEEQVEDTETDEDELEEELEPKRRNGRRRLFCNIMQHLTENHKVWKKTIEEEEKSKEKQQADSLPPSLSPSPSDDQIQVIQEEEEGEERQ
;
A
#
# COMPACT_ATOMS: atom_id res chain seq x y z
N MET A 1 15.86 -3.63 8.54
CA MET A 1 16.97 -2.95 7.81
C MET A 1 16.67 -2.92 6.31
N SER A 2 16.07 -1.81 5.87
CA SER A 2 16.33 -1.10 4.60
C SER A 2 16.15 -1.84 3.26
N LEU A 3 15.02 -1.59 2.59
CA LEU A 3 15.02 -1.37 1.13
C LEU A 3 14.14 -0.17 0.75
N LEU A 4 14.59 1.04 1.10
CA LEU A 4 14.53 2.12 0.12
C LEU A 4 15.57 1.82 -0.98
N LYS A 5 15.20 0.91 -1.89
CA LYS A 5 15.66 1.00 -3.28
C LYS A 5 14.59 1.76 -4.07
N ALA A 6 14.15 2.91 -3.54
CA ALA A 6 13.67 3.98 -4.40
C ALA A 6 14.92 4.62 -5.00
N ALA A 7 14.92 4.85 -6.31
CA ALA A 7 16.03 5.43 -7.04
C ALA A 7 16.68 6.55 -6.24
N VAL A 8 17.98 6.40 -5.94
CA VAL A 8 18.77 7.47 -5.34
C VAL A 8 18.74 8.62 -6.34
N CYS A 9 17.88 9.62 -6.11
CA CYS A 9 17.97 10.91 -6.77
C CYS A 9 19.30 11.52 -6.34
N VAL A 10 20.31 11.42 -7.19
CA VAL A 10 21.57 12.14 -7.01
C VAL A 10 21.26 13.61 -7.21
N PHE A 11 21.26 14.39 -6.12
CA PHE A 11 21.17 15.84 -6.19
C PHE A 11 22.38 16.36 -7.00
N SER A 12 22.12 16.92 -8.20
CA SER A 12 23.11 17.72 -8.90
C SER A 12 23.08 19.11 -8.29
N LEU A 13 24.09 19.45 -7.50
CA LEU A 13 24.47 20.84 -7.33
C LEU A 13 25.33 21.17 -8.55
N ASP A 14 24.77 21.91 -9.50
CA ASP A 14 25.60 22.55 -10.51
C ASP A 14 26.65 23.39 -9.80
N SER A 15 27.89 23.28 -10.28
CA SER A 15 29.09 23.83 -9.69
C SER A 15 29.19 25.34 -9.91
N ASP A 16 28.19 26.09 -9.43
CA ASP A 16 28.28 27.53 -9.29
C ASP A 16 28.03 27.91 -7.83
N SER A 17 29.09 28.39 -7.19
CA SER A 17 29.26 28.54 -5.75
C SER A 17 28.47 29.73 -5.17
N GLY A 18 27.15 29.64 -5.23
CA GLY A 18 26.24 30.59 -4.59
C GLY A 18 24.90 29.95 -4.27
N ILE A 19 24.75 29.41 -3.06
CA ILE A 19 23.41 29.13 -2.51
C ILE A 19 22.71 30.48 -2.44
N SER A 20 21.76 30.72 -3.34
CA SER A 20 20.99 31.97 -3.38
C SER A 20 19.86 31.88 -2.36
N PRO A 21 19.92 32.59 -1.22
CA PRO A 21 18.86 32.56 -0.23
C PRO A 21 17.59 33.15 -0.87
N GLY A 22 16.51 32.36 -0.93
CA GLY A 22 15.19 32.84 -1.40
C GLY A 22 14.65 32.21 -2.68
N ARG A 23 15.40 31.35 -3.39
CA ARG A 23 14.85 30.55 -4.50
C ARG A 23 14.58 29.12 -4.05
N VAL A 24 13.31 28.69 -4.14
CA VAL A 24 12.94 27.29 -3.92
C VAL A 24 13.61 26.42 -4.98
N SER A 25 14.40 25.45 -4.52
CA SER A 25 15.10 24.50 -5.38
C SER A 25 14.27 23.24 -5.58
N TYR A 26 14.34 22.64 -6.77
CA TYR A 26 13.69 21.38 -7.12
C TYR A 26 14.75 20.37 -7.57
N ALA A 27 14.51 19.09 -7.27
CA ALA A 27 15.43 18.02 -7.60
C ALA A 27 15.07 17.39 -8.96
N SER A 28 16.06 16.82 -9.64
CA SER A 28 15.85 16.00 -10.82
C SER A 28 16.78 14.79 -10.78
N SER A 29 16.26 13.62 -11.16
CA SER A 29 17.07 12.41 -11.21
C SER A 29 17.92 12.37 -12.47
N LYS A 30 19.21 12.02 -12.34
CA LYS A 30 20.12 11.83 -13.49
C LYS A 30 19.91 10.51 -14.23
N SER A 31 19.21 9.55 -13.61
CA SER A 31 19.08 8.19 -14.13
C SER A 31 17.86 7.96 -15.00
N SER A 32 16.98 8.96 -15.13
CA SER A 32 15.71 8.84 -15.86
C SER A 32 15.45 10.12 -16.63
N SER A 33 15.24 9.99 -17.94
CA SER A 33 14.73 11.06 -18.80
C SER A 33 13.26 10.80 -19.09
N ILE A 34 12.39 11.77 -18.81
CA ILE A 34 11.00 11.73 -19.25
C ILE A 34 10.97 12.06 -20.74
N SER A 35 10.32 11.20 -21.53
CA SER A 35 10.42 11.17 -22.99
C SER A 35 9.54 12.18 -23.71
N ASP A 36 8.43 12.60 -23.11
CA ASP A 36 7.44 13.49 -23.71
C ASP A 36 6.59 14.22 -22.65
N ASP A 37 5.83 15.23 -23.09
CA ASP A 37 5.01 16.11 -22.24
C ASP A 37 3.78 15.41 -21.62
N SER A 38 3.52 14.14 -21.94
CA SER A 38 2.40 13.37 -21.36
C SER A 38 2.73 12.75 -20.00
N TYR A 39 3.96 12.93 -19.52
CA TYR A 39 4.43 12.44 -18.23
C TYR A 39 4.86 13.59 -17.31
N GLY A 40 4.70 13.37 -16.02
CA GLY A 40 5.24 14.22 -14.96
C GLY A 40 5.94 13.39 -13.89
N CYS A 41 6.59 14.07 -12.95
CA CYS A 41 7.10 13.43 -11.74
C CYS A 41 6.89 14.31 -10.50
N LEU A 42 6.83 13.66 -9.33
CA LEU A 42 6.67 14.35 -8.05
C LEU A 42 7.79 15.36 -7.78
N ALA A 43 9.00 15.10 -8.27
CA ALA A 43 10.15 15.97 -8.05
C ALA A 43 10.05 17.36 -8.71
N TRP A 44 9.13 17.54 -9.65
CA TRP A 44 8.82 18.85 -10.22
C TRP A 44 7.80 19.64 -9.38
N ASN A 45 7.05 18.97 -8.51
CA ASN A 45 5.98 19.58 -7.73
C ASN A 45 6.33 19.71 -6.24
N ILE A 46 7.30 18.92 -5.75
CA ILE A 46 7.75 18.91 -4.36
C ILE A 46 9.17 19.51 -4.27
N PRO A 47 9.37 20.57 -3.48
CA PRO A 47 10.69 21.18 -3.28
C PRO A 47 11.77 20.18 -2.85
N ALA A 48 13.00 20.42 -3.26
CA ALA A 48 14.15 19.56 -2.97
C ALA A 48 14.35 19.34 -1.45
N LEU A 49 14.08 20.35 -0.62
CA LEU A 49 14.16 20.24 0.84
C LEU A 49 13.14 19.20 1.38
N GLU A 50 11.92 19.20 0.84
CA GLU A 50 10.85 18.29 1.25
C GLU A 50 11.15 16.85 0.80
N LEU A 51 11.65 16.66 -0.43
CA LEU A 51 12.10 15.33 -0.88
C LEU A 51 13.33 14.83 -0.13
N MET A 52 14.29 15.71 0.18
CA MET A 52 15.45 15.34 1.00
C MET A 52 15.01 14.89 2.39
N ALA A 53 14.04 15.60 3.01
CA ALA A 53 13.46 15.19 4.28
C ALA A 53 12.78 13.81 4.17
N LEU A 54 12.03 13.55 3.11
CA LEU A 54 11.40 12.25 2.88
C LEU A 54 12.43 11.12 2.77
N TYR A 55 13.52 11.33 2.03
CA TYR A 55 14.60 10.34 1.89
C TYR A 55 15.35 10.09 3.20
N VAL A 56 15.62 11.15 3.97
CA VAL A 56 16.28 11.04 5.27
C VAL A 56 15.37 10.37 6.29
N ALA A 57 14.07 10.71 6.32
CA ALA A 57 13.07 10.04 7.14
C ALA A 57 13.04 8.54 6.84
N ALA A 58 12.95 8.17 5.58
CA ALA A 58 12.94 6.78 5.15
C ALA A 58 14.22 6.01 5.57
N ALA A 59 15.38 6.66 5.57
CA ALA A 59 16.62 6.06 6.08
C ALA A 59 16.62 5.82 7.61
N MET A 60 15.81 6.58 8.35
CA MET A 60 15.79 6.62 9.81
C MET A 60 14.53 5.99 10.43
N HIS A 61 13.49 5.71 9.66
CA HIS A 61 12.13 5.48 10.18
C HIS A 61 12.00 4.28 11.12
N ASP A 62 12.86 3.26 10.99
CA ASP A 62 12.92 2.06 11.85
C ASP A 62 14.25 1.98 12.64
N TYR A 63 14.91 3.12 12.90
CA TYR A 63 16.19 3.13 13.60
C TYR A 63 16.06 2.55 15.02
N ASP A 64 16.86 1.53 15.34
CA ASP A 64 16.82 0.84 16.65
C ASP A 64 15.49 0.12 16.94
N HIS A 65 14.89 -0.49 15.91
CA HIS A 65 13.70 -1.34 16.06
C HIS A 65 14.00 -2.62 16.87
N PRO A 66 13.23 -2.93 17.92
CA PRO A 66 13.49 -4.06 18.82
C PRO A 66 12.99 -5.41 18.29
N GLY A 67 12.38 -5.43 17.10
CA GLY A 67 11.73 -6.61 16.54
C GLY A 67 10.40 -6.96 17.23
N ARG A 68 9.74 -5.96 17.82
CA ARG A 68 8.49 -6.10 18.59
C ARG A 68 7.54 -4.99 18.22
N THR A 69 6.23 -5.26 18.26
CA THR A 69 5.20 -4.28 17.91
C THR A 69 4.93 -3.27 19.02
N ASN A 70 4.37 -2.11 18.66
CA ASN A 70 3.83 -1.13 19.61
C ASN A 70 2.85 -1.80 20.61
N ALA A 71 2.00 -2.72 20.15
CA ALA A 71 1.04 -3.41 21.01
C ALA A 71 1.74 -4.27 22.09
N PHE A 72 2.82 -4.97 21.72
CA PHE A 72 3.62 -5.74 22.67
C PHE A 72 4.29 -4.84 23.71
N LEU A 73 4.91 -3.74 23.29
CA LEU A 73 5.58 -2.80 24.20
C LEU A 73 4.59 -2.20 25.22
N VAL A 74 3.38 -1.87 24.77
CA VAL A 74 2.30 -1.37 25.65
C VAL A 74 1.83 -2.47 26.60
N ALA A 75 1.53 -3.67 26.10
CA ALA A 75 1.04 -4.78 26.91
C ALA A 75 2.03 -5.21 28.01
N THR A 76 3.33 -5.11 27.73
CA THR A 76 4.41 -5.45 28.67
C THR A 76 4.85 -4.29 29.56
N ASN A 77 4.25 -3.09 29.43
CA ASN A 77 4.68 -1.86 30.09
C ASN A 77 6.18 -1.59 29.90
N ALA A 78 6.70 -1.83 28.69
CA ALA A 78 8.08 -1.57 28.36
C ALA A 78 8.44 -0.10 28.67
N ALA A 79 9.69 0.16 29.09
CA ALA A 79 10.11 1.51 29.47
C ALA A 79 9.88 2.56 28.37
N GLN A 80 10.02 2.17 27.10
CA GLN A 80 9.71 3.02 25.95
C GLN A 80 8.22 3.35 25.85
N ALA A 81 7.33 2.38 26.10
CA ALA A 81 5.87 2.62 26.08
C ALA A 81 5.47 3.61 27.17
N VAL A 82 6.02 3.46 28.38
CA VAL A 82 5.83 4.41 29.49
C VAL A 82 6.36 5.79 29.13
N LEU A 83 7.56 5.88 28.54
CA LEU A 83 8.18 7.15 28.14
C LEU A 83 7.33 7.92 27.12
N TYR A 84 6.77 7.22 26.13
CA TYR A 84 5.96 7.79 25.06
C TYR A 84 4.45 7.74 25.31
N ASN A 85 4.04 7.35 26.52
CA ASN A 85 2.63 7.30 26.96
C ASN A 85 1.74 6.53 25.97
N ASP A 86 2.21 5.37 25.50
CA ASP A 86 1.50 4.45 24.59
C ASP A 86 1.11 5.03 23.21
N ARG A 87 1.71 6.16 22.82
CA ARG A 87 1.44 6.84 21.54
C ARG A 87 2.61 6.67 20.59
N SER A 88 2.39 5.94 19.50
CA SER A 88 3.38 5.71 18.42
C SER A 88 4.77 5.47 19.00
N VAL A 89 4.87 4.46 19.88
CA VAL A 89 6.00 4.28 20.82
C VAL A 89 7.30 4.10 20.03
N LEU A 90 7.26 3.20 19.06
CA LEU A 90 8.38 2.91 18.16
C LEU A 90 8.69 4.09 17.27
N GLU A 91 7.70 4.68 16.61
CA GLU A 91 7.93 5.75 15.64
C GLU A 91 8.51 7.01 16.32
N ASN A 92 8.07 7.32 17.54
CA ASN A 92 8.69 8.36 18.36
C ASN A 92 10.13 8.01 18.75
N HIS A 93 10.40 6.76 19.12
CA HIS A 93 11.75 6.29 19.46
C HIS A 93 12.70 6.41 18.26
N HIS A 94 12.29 5.95 17.08
CA HIS A 94 13.09 6.01 15.85
C HIS A 94 13.46 7.46 15.52
N ALA A 95 12.47 8.36 15.49
CA ALA A 95 12.70 9.77 15.23
C ALA A 95 13.61 10.42 16.31
N ALA A 96 13.28 10.25 17.59
CA ALA A 96 14.02 10.88 18.69
C ALA A 96 15.47 10.39 18.76
N SER A 97 15.68 9.08 18.63
CA SER A 97 17.00 8.44 18.71
C SER A 97 17.88 8.78 17.51
N ALA A 98 17.34 8.78 16.28
CA ALA A 98 18.08 9.18 15.10
C ALA A 98 18.49 10.67 15.15
N TRP A 99 17.61 11.55 15.63
CA TRP A 99 17.94 12.96 15.83
C TRP A 99 18.94 13.19 16.96
N SER A 100 18.85 12.42 18.05
CA SER A 100 19.84 12.43 19.14
C SER A 100 21.21 12.04 18.62
N LEU A 101 21.28 10.98 17.79
CA LEU A 101 22.51 10.55 17.13
C LEU A 101 23.07 11.66 16.25
N TYR A 102 22.26 12.27 15.37
CA TYR A 102 22.69 13.35 14.49
C TYR A 102 23.30 14.54 15.26
N LEU A 103 22.71 14.91 16.40
CA LEU A 103 23.16 16.03 17.23
C LEU A 103 24.30 15.67 18.20
N SER A 104 24.61 14.38 18.35
CA SER A 104 25.58 13.91 19.35
C SER A 104 27.01 14.36 19.08
N ARG A 105 27.37 14.56 17.81
CA ARG A 105 28.74 14.82 17.37
C ARG A 105 28.76 15.81 16.20
N PRO A 106 29.60 16.87 16.22
CA PRO A 106 29.60 17.91 15.19
C PRO A 106 29.93 17.38 13.78
N GLU A 107 30.71 16.30 13.67
CA GLU A 107 31.06 15.64 12.40
C GLU A 107 29.87 14.99 11.69
N PHE A 108 28.74 14.79 12.38
CA PHE A 108 27.51 14.31 11.75
C PHE A 108 26.67 15.42 11.13
N ASN A 109 27.03 16.70 11.33
CA ASN A 109 26.27 17.84 10.84
C ASN A 109 26.47 18.06 9.33
N PHE A 110 25.97 17.12 8.51
CA PHE A 110 25.98 17.24 7.05
C PHE A 110 24.98 18.28 6.53
N LEU A 111 24.11 18.82 7.39
CA LEU A 111 23.17 19.90 7.07
C LEU A 111 23.67 21.29 7.49
N ALA A 112 24.97 21.45 7.78
CA ALA A 112 25.55 22.70 8.29
C ALA A 112 25.33 23.94 7.40
N ASN A 113 25.02 23.74 6.11
CA ASN A 113 24.77 24.82 5.16
C ASN A 113 23.29 25.22 5.04
N LEU A 114 22.37 24.51 5.71
CA LEU A 114 20.99 24.98 5.83
C LEU A 114 20.93 26.12 6.84
N ASP A 115 20.16 27.16 6.54
CA ASP A 115 19.88 28.17 7.55
C ASP A 115 18.97 27.61 8.67
N HIS A 116 18.81 28.38 9.75
CA HIS A 116 18.03 27.93 10.90
C HIS A 116 16.54 27.67 10.56
N VAL A 117 15.96 28.42 9.62
CA VAL A 117 14.56 28.26 9.20
C VAL A 117 14.42 26.97 8.38
N GLU A 118 15.32 26.74 7.43
CA GLU A 118 15.39 25.54 6.62
C GLU A 118 15.64 24.29 7.47
N PHE A 119 16.60 24.33 8.40
CA PHE A 119 16.88 23.22 9.30
C PHE A 119 15.67 22.87 10.19
N LYS A 120 15.00 23.89 10.74
CA LYS A 120 13.80 23.69 11.56
C LYS A 120 12.67 23.04 10.74
N ARG A 121 12.45 23.51 9.51
CA ARG A 121 11.45 22.94 8.59
C ARG A 121 11.82 21.53 8.17
N PHE A 122 13.07 21.27 7.82
CA PHE A 122 13.59 19.95 7.49
C PHE A 122 13.37 18.95 8.63
N ARG A 123 13.74 19.34 9.85
CA ARG A 123 13.52 18.50 11.05
C ARG A 123 12.05 18.17 11.25
N PHE A 124 11.17 19.17 11.13
CA PHE A 124 9.72 18.97 11.21
C PHE A 124 9.24 17.94 10.17
N LEU A 125 9.62 18.12 8.90
CA LEU A 125 9.21 17.22 7.81
C LEU A 125 9.67 15.77 8.04
N VAL A 126 10.91 15.58 8.50
CA VAL A 126 11.44 14.24 8.83
C VAL A 126 10.61 13.58 9.93
N ILE A 127 10.28 14.32 11.00
CA ILE A 127 9.49 13.79 12.11
C ILE A 127 8.08 13.41 11.63
N GLU A 128 7.42 14.29 10.88
CA GLU A 128 6.06 14.02 10.36
C GLU A 128 6.03 12.82 9.42
N ALA A 129 7.08 12.60 8.63
CA ALA A 129 7.19 11.43 7.76
C ALA A 129 7.41 10.12 8.54
N ILE A 130 8.28 10.13 9.56
CA ILE A 130 8.51 8.95 10.41
C ILE A 130 7.25 8.62 11.21
N LEU A 131 6.62 9.60 11.87
CA LEU A 131 5.41 9.35 12.66
C LEU A 131 4.21 8.88 11.82
N ALA A 132 4.22 9.15 10.51
CA ALA A 132 3.20 8.66 9.60
C ALA A 132 3.29 7.15 9.34
N THR A 133 4.41 6.48 9.62
CA THR A 133 4.54 5.04 9.38
C THR A 133 3.78 4.19 10.41
N ASP A 134 3.35 4.77 11.55
CA ASP A 134 2.50 4.08 12.52
C ASP A 134 1.21 3.57 11.87
N LEU A 135 1.08 2.25 11.78
CA LEU A 135 -0.07 1.59 11.18
C LEU A 135 -1.36 1.82 11.97
N LYS A 136 -1.30 2.19 13.25
CA LYS A 136 -2.49 2.57 14.04
C LYS A 136 -3.21 3.78 13.44
N LYS A 137 -2.49 4.68 12.78
CA LYS A 137 -3.03 5.90 12.13
C LYS A 137 -3.28 5.69 10.64
N HIS A 138 -3.13 4.47 10.12
CA HIS A 138 -3.20 4.19 8.68
C HIS A 138 -4.50 4.69 8.04
N PHE A 139 -5.65 4.36 8.64
CA PHE A 139 -6.95 4.75 8.09
C PHE A 139 -7.23 6.25 8.21
N ASP A 140 -6.66 6.93 9.20
CA ASP A 140 -6.79 8.38 9.33
C ASP A 140 -6.10 9.08 8.15
N PHE A 141 -4.84 8.71 7.86
CA PHE A 141 -4.10 9.23 6.71
C PHE A 141 -4.78 8.90 5.38
N LEU A 142 -5.30 7.67 5.25
CA LEU A 142 -5.97 7.24 4.02
C LEU A 142 -7.28 8.01 3.80
N ALA A 143 -8.06 8.26 4.86
CA ALA A 143 -9.28 9.04 4.78
C ALA A 143 -8.99 10.50 4.43
N GLU A 144 -8.01 11.12 5.08
CA GLU A 144 -7.56 12.48 4.79
C GLU A 144 -7.09 12.62 3.34
N PHE A 145 -6.24 11.70 2.86
CA PHE A 145 -5.79 11.69 1.48
C PHE A 145 -6.94 11.50 0.49
N ASN A 146 -7.84 10.56 0.74
CA ASN A 146 -9.01 10.32 -0.13
C ASN A 146 -9.93 11.54 -0.23
N SER A 147 -10.10 12.31 0.85
CA SER A 147 -10.88 13.55 0.82
C SER A 147 -10.34 14.59 -0.16
N LYS A 148 -9.03 14.54 -0.46
CA LYS A 148 -8.37 15.45 -1.39
C LYS A 148 -8.44 14.97 -2.83
N VAL A 149 -8.30 13.67 -3.05
CA VAL A 149 -8.08 13.12 -4.40
C VAL A 149 -9.31 12.46 -5.03
N ASN A 150 -10.27 12.01 -4.21
CA ASN A 150 -11.41 11.22 -4.68
C ASN A 150 -12.77 11.91 -4.51
N ASP A 151 -12.83 13.09 -3.88
CA ASP A 151 -14.06 13.88 -3.84
C ASP A 151 -14.24 14.62 -5.17
N VAL A 152 -15.37 14.38 -5.84
CA VAL A 152 -15.75 15.00 -7.13
C VAL A 152 -15.79 16.54 -7.04
N ASN A 153 -15.98 17.08 -5.83
CA ASN A 153 -15.99 18.52 -5.59
C ASN A 153 -14.63 19.06 -5.14
N SER A 154 -13.62 18.21 -4.93
CA SER A 154 -12.28 18.62 -4.57
C SER A 154 -11.48 19.01 -5.83
N PRO A 155 -10.70 20.11 -5.80
CA PRO A 155 -9.83 20.49 -6.91
C PRO A 155 -8.61 19.57 -7.09
N GLY A 156 -8.48 18.50 -6.29
CA GLY A 156 -7.32 17.61 -6.26
C GLY A 156 -6.23 18.11 -5.31
N ILE A 157 -4.99 17.67 -5.55
CA ILE A 157 -3.81 18.11 -4.79
C ILE A 157 -3.39 19.51 -5.23
N ASP A 158 -3.39 20.46 -4.29
CA ASP A 158 -2.79 21.77 -4.50
C ASP A 158 -1.29 21.74 -4.18
N TRP A 159 -0.45 21.65 -5.20
CA TRP A 159 1.02 21.63 -5.04
C TRP A 159 1.60 22.93 -4.49
N THR A 160 0.84 24.03 -4.44
CA THR A 160 1.28 25.26 -3.77
C THR A 160 1.06 25.20 -2.25
N ASN A 161 0.16 24.33 -1.78
CA ASN A 161 -0.16 24.14 -0.37
C ASN A 161 0.83 23.19 0.32
N GLU A 162 1.48 23.66 1.38
CA GLU A 162 2.48 22.87 2.11
C GLU A 162 1.91 21.63 2.80
N ASN A 163 0.64 21.69 3.25
CA ASN A 163 0.00 20.56 3.93
C ASN A 163 -0.37 19.47 2.94
N ASP A 164 -0.85 19.83 1.75
CA ASP A 164 -1.17 18.87 0.70
C ASP A 164 0.11 18.16 0.22
N ARG A 165 1.23 18.90 0.06
CA ARG A 165 2.53 18.28 -0.25
C ARG A 165 3.04 17.37 0.87
N LEU A 166 2.88 17.78 2.13
CA LEU A 166 3.25 16.94 3.27
C LEU A 166 2.45 15.64 3.30
N LEU A 167 1.12 15.72 3.10
CA LEU A 167 0.24 14.55 3.06
C LEU A 167 0.65 13.60 1.93
N VAL A 168 0.96 14.12 0.73
CA VAL A 168 1.51 13.29 -0.36
C VAL A 168 2.81 12.60 0.05
N CYS A 169 3.73 13.31 0.72
CA CYS A 169 4.99 12.72 1.22
C CYS A 169 4.73 11.62 2.27
N GLN A 170 3.79 11.84 3.19
CA GLN A 170 3.41 10.88 4.22
C GLN A 170 2.79 9.62 3.60
N VAL A 171 1.85 9.77 2.66
CA VAL A 171 1.26 8.63 1.94
C VAL A 171 2.32 7.90 1.11
N CYS A 172 3.28 8.64 0.52
CA CYS A 172 4.40 8.07 -0.23
C CYS A 172 5.30 7.17 0.66
N ILE A 173 5.74 7.65 1.83
CA ILE A 173 6.54 6.81 2.74
C ILE A 173 5.71 5.64 3.29
N LYS A 174 4.42 5.83 3.58
CA LYS A 174 3.55 4.72 3.99
C LYS A 174 3.48 3.61 2.94
N LEU A 175 3.34 3.96 1.66
CA LEU A 175 3.33 2.99 0.56
C LEU A 175 4.72 2.34 0.41
N ALA A 176 5.78 3.13 0.51
CA ALA A 176 7.15 2.64 0.43
C ALA A 176 7.52 1.70 1.58
N ASP A 177 7.00 1.92 2.77
CA ASP A 177 7.24 1.11 3.97
C ASP A 177 6.64 -0.30 3.80
N ILE A 178 5.38 -0.39 3.39
CA ILE A 178 4.67 -1.67 3.21
C ILE A 178 4.71 -2.21 1.77
N ASN A 179 5.75 -1.87 1.01
CA ASN A 179 5.82 -2.14 -0.44
C ASN A 179 5.91 -3.63 -0.82
N GLY A 180 6.21 -4.53 0.14
CA GLY A 180 6.53 -5.94 -0.11
C GLY A 180 5.58 -6.64 -1.10
N PRO A 181 4.25 -6.65 -0.84
CA PRO A 181 3.26 -7.27 -1.73
C PRO A 181 3.10 -6.63 -3.10
N ALA A 182 3.61 -5.41 -3.30
CA ALA A 182 3.56 -4.71 -4.58
C ALA A 182 4.86 -4.84 -5.39
N LYS A 183 5.76 -5.75 -4.99
CA LYS A 183 6.98 -6.10 -5.73
C LYS A 183 6.83 -7.45 -6.43
N GLY A 184 7.75 -7.73 -7.36
CA GLY A 184 7.86 -9.05 -7.98
C GLY A 184 7.93 -10.16 -6.93
N ARG A 185 7.31 -11.30 -7.24
CA ARG A 185 7.03 -12.42 -6.31
C ARG A 185 8.23 -12.80 -5.43
N ASP A 186 9.42 -12.94 -6.01
CA ASP A 186 10.61 -13.38 -5.27
C ASP A 186 11.01 -12.39 -4.17
N LEU A 187 10.83 -11.10 -4.41
CA LEU A 187 11.11 -10.07 -3.41
C LEU A 187 10.00 -10.03 -2.35
N HIS A 188 8.74 -10.14 -2.78
CA HIS A 188 7.60 -10.23 -1.87
C HIS A 188 7.78 -11.37 -0.87
N LEU A 189 8.07 -12.59 -1.34
CA LEU A 189 8.23 -13.76 -0.48
C LEU A 189 9.40 -13.63 0.50
N LYS A 190 10.53 -13.03 0.09
CA LYS A 190 11.67 -12.77 1.01
C LYS A 190 11.29 -11.83 2.14
N TRP A 191 10.50 -10.79 1.85
CA TRP A 191 10.00 -9.89 2.88
C TRP A 191 8.99 -10.58 3.80
N THR A 192 8.06 -11.34 3.22
CA THR A 192 7.11 -12.15 3.98
C THR A 192 7.81 -13.10 4.95
N GLU A 193 8.88 -13.77 4.52
CA GLU A 193 9.69 -14.64 5.38
C GLU A 193 10.35 -13.87 6.54
N GLY A 194 10.93 -12.70 6.28
CA GLY A 194 11.52 -11.87 7.34
C GLY A 194 10.49 -11.45 8.39
N ILE A 195 9.33 -10.95 7.95
CA ILE A 195 8.26 -10.47 8.83
C ILE A 195 7.71 -11.60 9.69
N VAL A 196 7.43 -12.77 9.09
CA VAL A 196 6.83 -13.88 9.83
C VAL A 196 7.79 -14.46 10.87
N ASN A 197 9.09 -14.51 10.57
CA ASN A 197 10.09 -14.95 11.54
C ASN A 197 10.17 -14.00 12.74
N GLU A 198 10.13 -12.68 12.52
CA GLU A 198 10.09 -11.69 13.60
C GLU A 198 8.81 -11.79 14.43
N PHE A 199 7.66 -12.01 13.79
CA PHE A 199 6.39 -12.27 14.48
C PHE A 199 6.46 -13.52 15.35
N TYR A 200 7.07 -14.60 14.86
CA TYR A 200 7.25 -15.82 15.63
C TYR A 200 8.21 -15.65 16.80
N GLU A 201 9.27 -14.84 16.67
CA GLU A 201 10.13 -14.50 17.80
C GLU A 201 9.37 -13.72 18.88
N GLN A 202 8.49 -12.80 18.50
CA GLN A 202 7.60 -12.13 19.44
C GLN A 202 6.63 -13.11 20.10
N GLY A 203 5.99 -13.99 19.33
CA GLY A 203 5.03 -14.96 19.87
C GLY A 203 5.65 -15.93 20.88
N ASP A 204 6.90 -16.35 20.67
CA ASP A 204 7.64 -17.17 21.62
C ASP A 204 7.91 -16.41 22.94
N GLU A 205 8.22 -15.11 22.85
CA GLU A 205 8.40 -14.26 24.02
C GLU A 205 7.09 -14.03 24.77
N GLU A 206 5.99 -13.77 24.06
CA GLU A 206 4.64 -13.67 24.64
C GLU A 206 4.29 -14.96 25.41
N ALA A 207 4.51 -16.13 24.82
CA ALA A 207 4.30 -17.42 25.47
C ALA A 207 5.16 -17.58 26.72
N THR A 208 6.43 -17.19 26.66
CA THR A 208 7.38 -17.26 27.80
C THR A 208 6.96 -16.35 28.95
N LEU A 209 6.40 -15.17 28.63
CA LEU A 209 5.86 -14.23 29.61
C LEU A 209 4.47 -14.63 30.14
N GLY A 210 3.88 -15.71 29.64
CA GLY A 210 2.53 -16.14 29.99
C GLY A 210 1.43 -15.25 29.43
N LEU A 211 1.74 -14.49 28.37
CA LEU A 211 0.78 -13.67 27.63
C LEU A 211 0.07 -14.51 26.56
N PRO A 212 -1.18 -14.16 26.19
CA PRO A 212 -1.80 -14.72 25.00
C PRO A 212 -0.95 -14.40 23.76
N ILE A 213 -0.61 -15.41 22.97
CA ILE A 213 0.14 -15.22 21.73
C ILE A 213 -0.73 -14.41 20.75
N SER A 214 -0.15 -13.35 20.21
CA SER A 214 -0.80 -12.45 19.27
C SER A 214 -1.25 -13.16 17.98
N PRO A 215 -2.34 -12.72 17.34
CA PRO A 215 -2.79 -13.30 16.08
C PRO A 215 -1.67 -13.37 15.04
N PHE A 216 -1.57 -14.51 14.34
CA PHE A 216 -0.54 -14.81 13.33
C PHE A 216 0.90 -14.97 13.85
N MET A 217 1.13 -14.86 15.17
CA MET A 217 2.48 -14.93 15.78
C MET A 217 2.80 -16.29 16.41
N ASP A 218 1.88 -17.26 16.35
CA ASP A 218 2.13 -18.63 16.82
C ASP A 218 2.72 -19.49 15.70
N ARG A 219 4.02 -19.83 15.82
CA ARG A 219 4.71 -20.72 14.87
C ARG A 219 4.23 -22.17 14.90
N SER A 220 3.55 -22.60 15.97
CA SER A 220 2.97 -23.94 16.07
C SER A 220 1.62 -24.06 15.35
N SER A 221 0.94 -22.92 15.12
CA SER A 221 -0.33 -22.83 14.40
C SER A 221 -0.28 -21.72 13.34
N PRO A 222 0.58 -21.85 12.32
CA PRO A 222 0.81 -20.79 11.34
C PRO A 222 -0.42 -20.54 10.46
N GLN A 223 -0.68 -19.27 10.13
CA GLN A 223 -1.76 -18.82 9.25
C GLN A 223 -1.22 -17.81 8.21
N LEU A 224 -0.09 -18.14 7.58
CA LEU A 224 0.65 -17.22 6.72
C LEU A 224 -0.17 -16.73 5.53
N ALA A 225 -0.89 -17.62 4.83
CA ALA A 225 -1.67 -17.23 3.67
C ALA A 225 -2.79 -16.24 4.05
N LYS A 226 -3.48 -16.49 5.16
CA LYS A 226 -4.50 -15.60 5.72
C LYS A 226 -3.93 -14.26 6.17
N LEU A 227 -2.76 -14.26 6.81
CA LEU A 227 -2.05 -13.03 7.18
C LEU A 227 -1.81 -12.14 5.95
N GLN A 228 -1.22 -12.72 4.90
CA GLN A 228 -0.85 -11.97 3.70
C GLN A 228 -2.07 -11.52 2.88
N GLU A 229 -3.07 -12.38 2.71
CA GLU A 229 -4.33 -12.00 2.05
C GLU A 229 -5.02 -10.84 2.78
N SER A 230 -5.18 -10.96 4.11
CA SER A 230 -5.83 -9.93 4.92
C SER A 230 -5.06 -8.61 4.88
N PHE A 231 -3.72 -8.65 4.99
CA PHE A 231 -2.88 -7.47 4.93
C PHE A 231 -2.94 -6.76 3.57
N ILE A 232 -2.95 -7.52 2.46
CA ILE A 232 -3.12 -6.97 1.12
C ILE A 232 -4.53 -6.37 0.97
N THR A 233 -5.57 -7.08 1.39
CA THR A 233 -6.97 -6.65 1.22
C THR A 233 -7.30 -5.40 2.02
N HIS A 234 -6.77 -5.25 3.24
CA HIS A 234 -7.20 -4.19 4.15
C HIS A 234 -6.21 -3.04 4.32
N ILE A 235 -4.92 -3.23 4.01
CA ILE A 235 -3.88 -2.22 4.23
C ILE A 235 -3.24 -1.80 2.91
N VAL A 236 -2.55 -2.71 2.22
CA VAL A 236 -1.76 -2.35 1.02
C VAL A 236 -2.66 -2.01 -0.16
N GLY A 237 -3.71 -2.80 -0.41
CA GLY A 237 -4.67 -2.62 -1.49
C GLY A 237 -5.34 -1.26 -1.47
N PRO A 238 -6.05 -0.87 -0.39
CA PRO A 238 -6.67 0.43 -0.27
C PRO A 238 -5.67 1.59 -0.44
N LEU A 239 -4.48 1.49 0.16
CA LEU A 239 -3.45 2.52 0.02
C LEU A 239 -2.97 2.69 -1.43
N CYS A 240 -2.65 1.58 -2.11
CA CYS A 240 -2.24 1.60 -3.51
C CYS A 240 -3.35 2.13 -4.42
N ASN A 241 -4.59 1.69 -4.22
CA ASN A 241 -5.74 2.16 -5.00
C ASN A 241 -5.96 3.66 -4.84
N SER A 242 -5.88 4.18 -3.62
CA SER A 242 -6.00 5.62 -3.37
C SER A 242 -4.88 6.41 -4.03
N TYR A 243 -3.64 5.91 -3.97
CA TYR A 243 -2.48 6.57 -4.59
C TYR A 243 -2.50 6.49 -6.13
N ASP A 244 -3.06 5.41 -6.69
CA ASP A 244 -3.32 5.23 -8.12
C ASP A 244 -4.42 6.17 -8.62
N ALA A 245 -5.53 6.25 -7.90
CA ALA A 245 -6.65 7.15 -8.21
C ALA A 245 -6.23 8.63 -8.21
N ALA A 246 -5.25 8.98 -7.37
CA ALA A 246 -4.62 10.30 -7.36
C ALA A 246 -3.68 10.56 -8.56
N GLY A 247 -3.44 9.58 -9.42
CA GLY A 247 -2.53 9.68 -10.56
C GLY A 247 -1.05 9.82 -10.17
N LEU A 248 -0.68 9.36 -8.96
CA LEU A 248 0.67 9.54 -8.42
C LEU A 248 1.58 8.31 -8.57
N LEU A 249 1.02 7.17 -8.99
CA LEU A 249 1.82 5.98 -9.27
C LEU A 249 2.60 6.14 -10.59
N PRO A 250 3.89 5.75 -10.61
CA PRO A 250 4.64 5.68 -11.85
C PRO A 250 4.08 4.58 -12.75
N GLY A 251 3.90 4.90 -14.03
CA GLY A 251 3.39 3.98 -15.05
C GLY A 251 3.81 4.42 -16.45
N TYR A 252 3.37 3.66 -17.45
CA TYR A 252 3.57 4.00 -18.85
C TYR A 252 2.29 3.76 -19.65
N TRP A 253 2.08 4.58 -20.69
CA TRP A 253 0.96 4.44 -21.60
C TRP A 253 1.11 3.18 -22.46
N ILE A 254 0.02 2.43 -22.61
CA ILE A 254 -0.13 1.36 -23.58
C ILE A 254 -1.23 1.79 -24.56
N ASP A 255 -0.90 1.81 -25.84
CA ASP A 255 -1.87 1.96 -26.92
C ASP A 255 -2.55 0.60 -27.13
N GLU A 256 -3.89 0.54 -27.08
CA GLU A 256 -4.62 -0.67 -27.46
C GLU A 256 -4.71 -0.74 -28.99
N GLU A 257 -4.23 -1.85 -29.58
CA GLU A 257 -4.67 -2.23 -30.92
C GLU A 257 -6.15 -2.59 -30.83
N ARG A 258 -7.00 -1.79 -31.47
CA ARG A 258 -8.43 -2.05 -31.58
C ARG A 258 -8.61 -3.41 -32.25
N SER A 259 -9.30 -4.35 -31.61
CA SER A 259 -9.75 -5.58 -32.27
C SER A 259 -10.74 -5.23 -33.37
N GLU A 260 -10.60 -5.85 -34.55
CA GLU A 260 -11.45 -5.66 -35.74
C GLU A 260 -12.96 -5.82 -35.45
N ASP A 261 -13.33 -6.50 -34.35
CA ASP A 261 -14.71 -6.71 -33.90
C ASP A 261 -15.47 -5.42 -33.49
N GLU A 262 -14.77 -4.31 -33.19
CA GLU A 262 -15.43 -3.02 -32.89
C GLU A 262 -15.73 -2.18 -34.15
N GLU A 263 -15.13 -2.49 -35.30
CA GLU A 263 -15.37 -1.73 -36.53
C GLU A 263 -16.74 -2.07 -37.16
N GLU A 264 -17.24 -3.30 -36.99
CA GLU A 264 -18.55 -3.70 -37.52
C GLU A 264 -19.74 -3.02 -36.80
N GLN A 265 -19.61 -2.61 -35.54
CA GLN A 265 -20.72 -1.98 -34.82
C GLN A 265 -20.92 -0.50 -35.14
N VAL A 266 -19.96 0.14 -35.82
CA VAL A 266 -20.05 1.58 -36.15
C VAL A 266 -20.65 1.79 -37.55
N GLU A 267 -20.56 0.81 -38.45
CA GLU A 267 -21.14 0.94 -39.81
C GLU A 267 -22.68 0.76 -39.85
N ASP A 268 -23.30 0.14 -38.85
CA ASP A 268 -24.73 -0.26 -38.91
C ASP A 268 -25.72 0.82 -38.42
N THR A 269 -25.30 2.07 -38.21
CA THR A 269 -26.19 3.16 -37.73
C THR A 269 -26.30 4.39 -38.61
N GLU A 270 -25.74 4.38 -39.83
CA GLU A 270 -25.95 5.46 -40.80
C GLU A 270 -27.01 5.05 -41.84
N THR A 271 -28.29 5.12 -41.45
CA THR A 271 -29.40 5.26 -42.43
C THR A 271 -29.92 6.69 -42.41
N ASP A 272 -29.74 7.35 -43.55
CA ASP A 272 -30.52 8.43 -44.17
C ASP A 272 -30.80 9.71 -43.34
N GLU A 273 -30.11 10.81 -43.67
CA GLU A 273 -30.72 11.97 -44.36
C GLU A 273 -29.67 13.08 -44.66
N ASP A 274 -29.64 13.45 -45.95
CA ASP A 274 -29.25 14.71 -46.60
C ASP A 274 -27.78 15.21 -46.65
N GLU A 275 -27.34 15.36 -47.92
CA GLU A 275 -26.12 15.98 -48.44
C GLU A 275 -25.99 17.47 -48.06
N LEU A 276 -24.78 17.93 -47.69
CA LEU A 276 -24.04 19.01 -48.37
C LEU A 276 -22.70 19.37 -47.67
N GLU A 277 -21.64 19.29 -48.49
CA GLU A 277 -20.35 20.01 -48.51
C GLU A 277 -19.23 19.73 -47.47
N GLU A 278 -18.05 19.51 -48.07
CA GLU A 278 -16.75 19.14 -47.52
C GLU A 278 -16.13 20.18 -46.57
N GLU A 279 -15.64 19.72 -45.42
CA GLU A 279 -14.38 20.24 -44.85
C GLU A 279 -13.56 19.08 -44.26
N LEU A 280 -12.40 18.85 -44.86
CA LEU A 280 -11.40 17.85 -44.47
C LEU A 280 -10.78 18.22 -43.11
N GLU A 281 -11.38 17.77 -42.01
CA GLU A 281 -10.67 17.67 -40.73
C GLU A 281 -10.24 16.21 -40.48
N PRO A 282 -8.96 15.94 -40.16
CA PRO A 282 -8.54 14.59 -39.80
C PRO A 282 -9.22 14.24 -38.47
N LYS A 283 -10.21 13.33 -38.50
CA LYS A 283 -10.79 12.70 -37.31
C LYS A 283 -9.65 12.18 -36.44
N ARG A 284 -9.28 12.92 -35.38
CA ARG A 284 -8.34 12.45 -34.36
C ARG A 284 -8.97 11.21 -33.74
N ARG A 285 -8.43 10.04 -34.10
CA ARG A 285 -8.73 8.75 -33.47
C ARG A 285 -8.33 8.85 -32.00
N ASN A 286 -9.26 9.26 -31.12
CA ASN A 286 -9.09 9.22 -29.67
C ASN A 286 -9.20 7.76 -29.22
N GLY A 287 -8.16 6.97 -29.48
CA GLY A 287 -7.97 5.70 -28.77
C GLY A 287 -7.82 6.02 -27.28
N ARG A 288 -8.61 5.39 -26.42
CA ARG A 288 -8.46 5.51 -24.97
C ARG A 288 -7.12 4.88 -24.59
N ARG A 289 -6.08 5.69 -24.44
CA ARG A 289 -4.80 5.23 -23.88
C ARG A 289 -5.02 4.72 -22.46
N ARG A 290 -4.50 3.53 -22.17
CA ARG A 290 -4.56 2.94 -20.83
C ARG A 290 -3.21 3.10 -20.15
N LEU A 291 -3.22 3.52 -18.88
CA LEU A 291 -2.02 3.58 -18.05
C LEU A 291 -1.74 2.20 -17.46
N PHE A 292 -0.50 1.73 -17.61
CA PHE A 292 -0.04 0.49 -16.98
C PHE A 292 0.89 0.79 -15.82
N CYS A 293 0.62 0.21 -14.66
CA CYS A 293 1.41 0.35 -13.45
C CYS A 293 1.92 -1.02 -12.95
N ASN A 294 3.24 -1.20 -12.93
CA ASN A 294 3.89 -2.43 -12.43
C ASN A 294 3.53 -2.75 -10.97
N ILE A 295 3.44 -1.72 -10.13
CA ILE A 295 3.11 -1.86 -8.69
C ILE A 295 1.72 -2.49 -8.54
N MET A 296 0.73 -1.99 -9.29
CA MET A 296 -0.64 -2.50 -9.27
C MET A 296 -0.76 -3.91 -9.83
N GLN A 297 0.00 -4.24 -10.88
CA GLN A 297 0.06 -5.58 -11.43
C GLN A 297 0.59 -6.58 -10.39
N HIS A 298 1.77 -6.30 -9.80
CA HIS A 298 2.38 -7.18 -8.81
C HIS A 298 1.49 -7.39 -7.59
N LEU A 299 0.85 -6.33 -7.10
CA LEU A 299 -0.10 -6.41 -5.99
C LEU A 299 -1.24 -7.38 -6.30
N THR A 300 -1.81 -7.27 -7.52
CA THR A 300 -2.88 -8.16 -7.99
C THR A 300 -2.41 -9.61 -8.11
N GLU A 301 -1.22 -9.84 -8.66
CA GLU A 301 -0.64 -11.19 -8.83
C GLU A 301 -0.34 -11.86 -7.49
N ASN A 302 0.31 -11.14 -6.57
CA ASN A 302 0.64 -11.67 -5.24
C ASN A 302 -0.63 -11.94 -4.42
N HIS A 303 -1.66 -11.09 -4.53
CA HIS A 303 -2.94 -11.31 -3.86
C HIS A 303 -3.62 -12.60 -4.34
N LYS A 304 -3.67 -12.83 -5.66
CA LYS A 304 -4.25 -14.04 -6.26
C LYS A 304 -3.60 -15.32 -5.73
N VAL A 305 -2.28 -15.29 -5.53
CA VAL A 305 -1.52 -16.43 -5.00
C VAL A 305 -2.00 -16.77 -3.60
N TRP A 306 -2.08 -15.80 -2.68
CA TRP A 306 -2.49 -16.08 -1.31
C TRP A 306 -3.93 -16.56 -1.21
N LYS A 307 -4.84 -15.99 -2.02
CA LYS A 307 -6.22 -16.49 -2.13
C LYS A 307 -6.27 -17.95 -2.56
N LYS A 308 -5.52 -18.29 -3.61
CA LYS A 308 -5.42 -19.68 -4.07
C LYS A 308 -4.83 -20.60 -2.99
N THR A 309 -3.81 -20.15 -2.26
CA THR A 309 -3.22 -20.93 -1.16
C THR A 309 -4.23 -21.18 -0.05
N ILE A 310 -5.05 -20.19 0.33
CA ILE A 310 -6.13 -20.37 1.32
C ILE A 310 -7.12 -21.44 0.85
N GLU A 311 -7.60 -21.36 -0.39
CA GLU A 311 -8.52 -22.36 -0.95
C GLU A 311 -7.92 -23.78 -0.96
N GLU A 312 -6.62 -23.92 -1.24
CA GLU A 312 -5.91 -25.19 -1.21
C GLU A 312 -5.77 -25.74 0.22
N GLU A 313 -5.49 -24.87 1.21
CA GLU A 313 -5.42 -25.22 2.63
C GLU A 313 -6.78 -25.68 3.19
N GLU A 314 -7.87 -25.00 2.81
CA GLU A 314 -9.24 -25.36 3.21
C GLU A 314 -9.66 -26.71 2.63
N LYS A 315 -9.47 -26.92 1.32
CA LYS A 315 -9.74 -28.22 0.66
C LYS A 315 -8.95 -29.36 1.28
N SER A 316 -7.73 -29.10 1.74
CA SER A 316 -6.88 -30.10 2.39
C SER A 316 -7.40 -30.45 3.79
N LYS A 317 -7.90 -29.48 4.55
CA LYS A 317 -8.53 -29.70 5.87
C LYS A 317 -9.83 -30.48 5.74
N GLU A 318 -10.68 -30.15 4.76
CA GLU A 318 -11.93 -30.87 4.49
C GLU A 318 -11.70 -32.34 4.15
N LYS A 319 -10.68 -32.64 3.32
CA LYS A 319 -10.29 -34.02 2.99
C LYS A 319 -9.80 -34.78 4.21
N GLN A 320 -8.94 -34.18 5.04
CA GLN A 320 -8.47 -34.81 6.28
C GLN A 320 -9.62 -35.10 7.25
N GLN A 321 -10.62 -34.21 7.31
CA GLN A 321 -11.79 -34.39 8.15
C GLN A 321 -12.72 -35.50 7.61
N ALA A 322 -12.90 -35.57 6.28
CA ALA A 322 -13.65 -36.64 5.62
C ALA A 322 -13.00 -38.02 5.78
N ASP A 323 -11.66 -38.11 5.70
CA ASP A 323 -10.90 -39.36 5.89
C ASP A 323 -10.82 -39.81 7.37
N SER A 324 -11.11 -38.90 8.32
CA SER A 324 -11.12 -39.20 9.75
C SER A 324 -12.46 -39.74 10.28
N LEU A 325 -13.51 -39.74 9.46
CA LEU A 325 -14.81 -40.35 9.79
C LEU A 325 -14.72 -41.89 9.61
N PRO A 326 -15.16 -42.70 10.60
CA PRO A 326 -15.17 -44.15 10.43
C PRO A 326 -16.13 -44.54 9.29
N PRO A 327 -15.86 -45.62 8.54
CA PRO A 327 -16.80 -46.08 7.52
C PRO A 327 -18.11 -46.43 8.21
N SER A 328 -19.14 -45.63 7.97
CA SER A 328 -20.50 -45.93 8.40
C SER A 328 -20.87 -47.29 7.82
N LEU A 329 -21.23 -48.23 8.70
CA LEU A 329 -21.82 -49.51 8.33
C LEU A 329 -22.90 -49.29 7.27
N SER A 330 -22.71 -49.95 6.14
CA SER A 330 -23.69 -50.05 5.05
C SER A 330 -25.08 -50.40 5.59
N PRO A 331 -26.16 -49.69 5.21
CA PRO A 331 -27.49 -50.14 5.52
C PRO A 331 -27.77 -51.38 4.65
N SER A 332 -28.03 -52.52 5.30
CA SER A 332 -28.55 -53.72 4.64
C SER A 332 -29.94 -53.44 4.06
N PRO A 333 -30.28 -54.00 2.87
CA PRO A 333 -31.58 -53.81 2.28
C PRO A 333 -32.56 -54.82 2.90
N SER A 334 -33.48 -54.33 3.72
CA SER A 334 -34.68 -55.09 4.05
C SER A 334 -35.82 -54.13 4.36
N ASP A 335 -36.80 -54.15 3.46
CA ASP A 335 -38.24 -53.92 3.66
C ASP A 335 -38.68 -52.92 4.72
N ASP A 336 -39.30 -51.83 4.27
CA ASP A 336 -40.76 -51.77 4.39
C ASP A 336 -41.35 -50.71 3.44
N GLN A 337 -42.25 -51.19 2.60
CA GLN A 337 -43.16 -50.37 1.80
C GLN A 337 -44.14 -49.66 2.73
N ILE A 338 -44.16 -48.33 2.74
CA ILE A 338 -45.38 -47.58 3.02
C ILE A 338 -45.54 -46.52 1.94
N GLN A 339 -46.61 -46.71 1.17
CA GLN A 339 -47.04 -45.84 0.09
C GLN A 339 -47.48 -44.48 0.64
N VAL A 340 -47.14 -43.46 -0.13
CA VAL A 340 -47.56 -42.06 -0.02
C VAL A 340 -49.09 -41.98 -0.03
N ILE A 341 -49.69 -41.49 1.06
CA ILE A 341 -51.05 -40.95 1.04
C ILE A 341 -50.90 -39.44 0.80
N GLN A 342 -51.36 -38.99 -0.37
CA GLN A 342 -51.63 -37.59 -0.65
C GLN A 342 -53.00 -37.26 -0.03
N GLU A 343 -53.05 -36.29 0.89
CA GLU A 343 -54.31 -35.66 1.28
C GLU A 343 -54.51 -34.41 0.42
N GLU A 344 -55.61 -34.44 -0.34
CA GLU A 344 -56.17 -33.34 -1.12
C GLU A 344 -56.71 -32.24 -0.20
N GLU A 345 -56.49 -30.98 -0.59
CA GLU A 345 -57.22 -29.82 -0.11
C GLU A 345 -58.70 -29.94 -0.48
N GLU A 346 -59.61 -29.77 0.49
CA GLU A 346 -60.88 -29.06 0.27
C GLU A 346 -61.61 -28.79 1.60
N GLY A 347 -62.20 -27.60 1.69
CA GLY A 347 -63.49 -27.44 2.38
C GLY A 347 -63.55 -26.51 3.58
N GLU A 348 -63.85 -25.24 3.29
CA GLU A 348 -64.55 -24.32 4.19
C GLU A 348 -65.84 -24.96 4.79
N GLU A 349 -66.13 -24.74 6.07
CA GLU A 349 -67.42 -24.19 6.55
C GLU A 349 -67.49 -24.06 8.09
N ARG A 350 -67.70 -22.80 8.54
CA ARG A 350 -68.62 -22.33 9.59
C ARG A 350 -68.76 -23.12 10.91
N GLN A 351 -68.37 -22.46 12.02
CA GLN A 351 -69.31 -21.77 12.94
C GLN A 351 -68.59 -20.84 13.91
#